data_AF-A0A7Y9PIK6-F1
#
_entry.id   AF-A0A7Y9PIK6-F1
#
_cell.length_a   1.000
_cell.length_b   1.000
_cell.length_c   1.000
_cell.angle_alpha   90.00
_cell.angle_beta   90.00
_cell.angle_gamma   90.00
#
_symmetry.space_group_name_H-M   'P 1'
#
loop_
_entity.id
_entity.type
_entity.pdbx_description
1 polymer ?
#
loop_
_entity_poly.entity_id
_entity_poly.type
_entity_poly.pdbx_seq_one_letter_code
_entity_poly.pdbx_strand_id
1 'polypeptide(L)'
;MKAYEKLDQFQGNSKFSTWLVRIAVNESLMRLRKRKTSKTVSMDEDVQTEEGSIPRDFAEWRPNPEQLYGQSELGDILRKTIQGLPPGFRTVFTLRDIENLSTEETAEALGLSVPAVKSRLLRARLQLRERLSRYFRQKKEV
;
A
#
# COMPACT_ATOMS: atom_id res chain seq x y z
N MET A 1 23.27 0.93 -4.74
CA MET A 1 22.73 1.09 -3.38
C MET A 1 22.38 2.57 -3.08
N LYS A 2 21.30 3.08 -3.67
CA LYS A 2 21.04 4.54 -3.76
C LYS A 2 20.79 5.33 -2.47
N ALA A 3 20.41 4.69 -1.38
CA ALA A 3 20.30 5.37 -0.07
C ALA A 3 21.69 5.66 0.54
N TYR A 4 22.66 4.77 0.29
CA TYR A 4 24.05 4.94 0.71
C TYR A 4 24.78 5.97 -0.18
N GLU A 5 24.57 5.91 -1.50
CA GLU A 5 25.08 6.87 -2.52
C GLU A 5 24.58 8.33 -2.36
N LYS A 6 23.74 8.60 -1.35
CA LYS A 6 23.22 9.94 -1.05
C LYS A 6 23.36 10.34 0.42
N LEU A 7 23.98 9.50 1.27
CA LEU A 7 24.06 9.74 2.72
C LEU A 7 24.82 11.05 3.03
N ASP A 8 25.77 11.40 2.19
CA ASP A 8 26.51 12.68 2.09
C ASP A 8 25.61 13.91 1.87
N GLN A 9 24.46 13.74 1.21
CA GLN A 9 23.50 14.79 0.88
C GLN A 9 22.42 14.99 1.96
N PHE A 10 22.49 14.29 3.09
CA PHE A 10 21.54 14.45 4.20
C PHE A 10 21.90 15.66 5.08
N GLN A 11 21.41 16.84 4.70
CA GLN A 11 21.67 18.11 5.39
C GLN A 11 20.93 18.31 6.73
N GLY A 12 20.41 17.25 7.37
CA GLY A 12 19.72 17.34 8.68
C GLY A 12 18.36 18.07 8.72
N ASN A 13 18.00 18.83 7.69
CA ASN A 13 16.78 19.66 7.59
C ASN A 13 15.44 18.90 7.66
N SER A 14 15.45 17.57 7.79
CA SER A 14 14.27 16.72 7.97
C SER A 14 14.67 15.45 8.72
N LYS A 15 13.69 14.69 9.25
CA LYS A 15 13.98 13.39 9.88
C LYS A 15 14.61 12.44 8.85
N PHE A 16 15.60 11.66 9.29
CA PHE A 16 16.28 10.67 8.44
C PHE A 16 15.31 9.67 7.78
N SER A 17 14.24 9.27 8.49
CA SER A 17 13.16 8.44 7.95
C SER A 17 12.43 9.12 6.79
N THR A 18 12.02 10.38 6.93
CA THR A 18 11.38 11.18 5.88
C THR A 18 12.27 11.31 4.64
N TRP A 19 13.57 11.50 4.84
CA TRP A 19 14.57 11.56 3.76
C TRP A 19 14.75 10.20 3.05
N LEU A 20 14.84 9.10 3.80
CA LEU A 20 14.93 7.75 3.24
C LEU A 20 13.67 7.36 2.46
N VAL A 21 12.49 7.71 2.98
CA VAL A 21 11.18 7.58 2.32
C VAL A 21 11.17 8.36 1.00
N ARG A 22 11.68 9.60 0.99
CA ARG A 22 11.80 10.42 -0.23
C ARG A 22 12.65 9.72 -1.30
N ILE A 23 13.75 9.05 -0.94
CA ILE A 23 14.54 8.26 -1.90
C ILE A 23 13.72 7.05 -2.40
N ALA A 24 13.16 6.26 -1.50
CA ALA A 24 12.42 5.04 -1.84
C ALA A 24 11.21 5.31 -2.76
N VAL A 25 10.46 6.38 -2.49
CA VAL A 25 9.30 6.78 -3.29
C VAL A 25 9.72 7.32 -4.65
N ASN A 26 10.73 8.19 -4.73
CA ASN A 26 11.18 8.74 -6.02
C ASN A 26 11.77 7.66 -6.94
N GLU A 27 12.54 6.71 -6.41
CA GLU A 27 12.99 5.53 -7.19
C GLU A 27 11.81 4.66 -7.63
N SER A 28 10.82 4.43 -6.76
CA SER A 28 9.62 3.65 -7.09
C SER A 28 8.78 4.31 -8.19
N LEU A 29 8.62 5.64 -8.15
CA LEU A 29 7.92 6.42 -9.17
C LEU A 29 8.71 6.46 -10.49
N MET A 30 10.04 6.56 -10.45
CA MET A 30 10.89 6.47 -11.65
C MET A 30 10.84 5.08 -12.29
N ARG A 31 10.90 4.00 -11.50
CA ARG A 31 10.71 2.62 -11.98
C ARG A 31 9.33 2.44 -12.62
N LEU A 32 8.27 2.96 -12.00
CA LEU A 32 6.91 2.90 -12.53
C LEU A 32 6.74 3.71 -13.83
N ARG A 33 7.38 4.88 -13.94
CA ARG A 33 7.43 5.65 -15.20
C ARG A 33 8.14 4.85 -16.30
N LYS A 34 9.34 4.32 -16.03
CA LYS A 34 10.09 3.48 -16.99
C LYS A 34 9.26 2.26 -17.45
N ARG A 35 8.59 1.56 -16.52
CA ARG A 35 7.71 0.41 -16.84
C ARG A 35 6.45 0.80 -17.65
N LYS A 36 5.99 2.06 -17.57
CA LYS A 36 4.93 2.57 -18.47
C LYS A 36 5.46 2.89 -19.87
N THR A 37 6.68 3.40 -19.99
CA THR A 37 7.31 3.69 -21.29
C THR A 37 7.76 2.42 -22.02
N SER A 38 8.17 1.37 -21.29
CA SER A 38 8.73 0.13 -21.87
C SER A 38 7.68 -0.92 -22.26
N LYS A 39 6.43 -0.56 -22.56
CA LYS A 39 5.32 -1.52 -22.67
C LYS A 39 4.91 -1.84 -24.12
N THR A 40 5.82 -2.47 -24.87
CA THR A 40 5.57 -3.00 -26.22
C THR A 40 6.29 -4.35 -26.45
N VAL A 41 5.89 -5.41 -25.74
CA VAL A 41 6.18 -6.84 -26.01
C VAL A 41 4.95 -7.68 -25.57
N SER A 42 4.77 -8.86 -26.16
CA SER A 42 3.58 -9.75 -26.05
C SER A 42 3.45 -10.54 -24.73
N MET A 43 2.47 -11.45 -24.68
CA MET A 43 1.90 -12.13 -23.50
C MET A 43 2.19 -13.65 -23.40
N ASP A 44 1.60 -14.26 -22.35
CA ASP A 44 1.29 -15.69 -22.10
C ASP A 44 2.44 -16.52 -21.47
N GLU A 45 2.25 -17.67 -20.80
CA GLU A 45 1.14 -18.67 -20.74
C GLU A 45 0.98 -19.30 -19.31
N ASP A 46 -0.02 -20.17 -19.06
CA ASP A 46 -0.47 -20.68 -17.73
C ASP A 46 -0.31 -22.23 -17.52
N VAL A 47 -0.20 -22.72 -16.26
CA VAL A 47 -0.33 -24.16 -15.84
C VAL A 47 -0.83 -24.30 -14.36
N GLN A 48 -1.53 -25.40 -13.98
CA GLN A 48 -2.11 -25.71 -12.62
C GLN A 48 -2.17 -27.25 -12.37
N THR A 49 -2.48 -27.88 -11.20
CA THR A 49 -2.78 -27.40 -9.81
C THR A 49 -1.94 -28.15 -8.72
N GLU A 50 -2.31 -29.14 -7.86
CA GLU A 50 -3.57 -29.78 -7.34
C GLU A 50 -3.32 -30.65 -6.04
N GLU A 51 -4.38 -31.23 -5.42
CA GLU A 51 -4.45 -32.40 -4.49
C GLU A 51 -3.93 -32.39 -3.00
N GLY A 52 -4.71 -33.01 -2.08
CA GLY A 52 -4.18 -33.75 -0.88
C GLY A 52 -4.42 -33.20 0.56
N SER A 53 -4.73 -34.06 1.55
CA SER A 53 -5.00 -33.69 2.98
C SER A 53 -5.07 -34.94 3.93
N ILE A 54 -5.23 -34.93 5.28
CA ILE A 54 -5.44 -33.84 6.28
C ILE A 54 -4.56 -33.90 7.59
N PRO A 55 -4.78 -34.79 8.62
CA PRO A 55 -4.75 -34.27 10.01
C PRO A 55 -3.88 -34.99 11.08
N ARG A 56 -3.57 -34.25 12.17
CA ARG A 56 -3.54 -34.76 13.56
C ARG A 56 -3.69 -33.63 14.59
N ASP A 57 -4.43 -33.88 15.68
CA ASP A 57 -4.82 -32.88 16.67
C ASP A 57 -3.72 -32.41 17.63
N PHE A 58 -3.79 -31.14 18.03
CA PHE A 58 -3.41 -30.68 19.38
C PHE A 58 -4.39 -29.59 19.85
N ALA A 59 -5.15 -29.90 20.89
CA ALA A 59 -6.12 -28.98 21.48
C ALA A 59 -5.44 -28.01 22.46
N GLU A 60 -5.03 -26.84 21.96
CA GLU A 60 -4.49 -25.76 22.77
C GLU A 60 -5.33 -24.48 22.67
N TRP A 61 -5.31 -23.73 23.77
CA TRP A 61 -6.13 -22.57 24.13
C TRP A 61 -5.96 -21.37 23.17
N ARG A 62 -6.58 -21.45 21.98
CA ARG A 62 -6.54 -20.39 20.96
C ARG A 62 -7.89 -19.67 20.86
N PRO A 63 -7.93 -18.34 20.56
CA PRO A 63 -9.17 -17.66 20.24
C PRO A 63 -9.82 -18.32 19.01
N ASN A 64 -11.17 -18.36 18.99
CA ASN A 64 -11.96 -19.19 18.08
C ASN A 64 -11.50 -18.97 16.62
N PRO A 65 -11.31 -20.02 15.80
CA PRO A 65 -10.67 -19.86 14.48
C PRO A 65 -11.35 -18.83 13.59
N GLU A 66 -12.69 -18.70 13.63
CA GLU A 66 -13.45 -17.65 12.93
C GLU A 66 -12.98 -16.22 13.25
N GLN A 67 -12.56 -15.96 14.50
CA GLN A 67 -12.07 -14.64 14.94
C GLN A 67 -10.66 -14.35 14.42
N LEU A 68 -9.82 -15.38 14.26
CA LEU A 68 -8.49 -15.28 13.64
C LEU A 68 -8.61 -15.13 12.11
N TYR A 69 -9.47 -15.92 11.47
CA TYR A 69 -9.77 -15.82 10.04
C TYR A 69 -10.45 -14.49 9.68
N GLY A 70 -11.39 -14.00 10.49
CA GLY A 70 -12.04 -12.70 10.25
C GLY A 70 -11.08 -11.51 10.32
N GLN A 71 -10.07 -11.55 11.21
CA GLN A 71 -9.05 -10.52 11.29
C GLN A 71 -8.04 -10.59 10.13
N SER A 72 -7.63 -11.78 9.70
CA SER A 72 -6.72 -11.93 8.55
C SER A 72 -7.41 -11.56 7.24
N GLU A 73 -8.66 -12.00 7.03
CA GLU A 73 -9.52 -11.63 5.91
C GLU A 73 -9.71 -10.11 5.82
N LEU A 74 -10.09 -9.44 6.91
CA LEU A 74 -10.21 -7.99 6.97
C LEU A 74 -8.89 -7.28 6.62
N GLY A 75 -7.77 -7.80 7.13
CA GLY A 75 -6.44 -7.35 6.75
C GLY A 75 -6.18 -7.44 5.24
N ASP A 76 -6.55 -8.54 4.59
CA ASP A 76 -6.39 -8.72 3.15
C ASP A 76 -7.36 -7.89 2.31
N ILE A 77 -8.60 -7.69 2.76
CA ILE A 77 -9.56 -6.78 2.11
C ILE A 77 -9.00 -5.36 2.13
N LEU A 78 -8.48 -4.90 3.26
CA LEU A 78 -7.83 -3.59 3.39
C LEU A 78 -6.58 -3.50 2.50
N ARG A 79 -5.68 -4.50 2.54
CA ARG A 79 -4.49 -4.58 1.67
C ARG A 79 -4.87 -4.48 0.19
N LYS A 80 -5.79 -5.32 -0.30
CA LYS A 80 -6.26 -5.34 -1.69
C LYS A 80 -6.93 -4.01 -2.08
N THR A 81 -7.76 -3.44 -1.21
CA THR A 81 -8.49 -2.18 -1.48
C THR A 81 -7.54 -0.98 -1.58
N ILE A 82 -6.51 -0.92 -0.71
CA ILE A 82 -5.43 0.08 -0.75
C ILE A 82 -4.54 -0.13 -1.98
N GLN A 83 -4.14 -1.37 -2.29
CA GLN A 83 -3.36 -1.68 -3.49
C GLN A 83 -4.07 -1.24 -4.77
N GLY A 84 -5.38 -1.41 -4.86
CA GLY A 84 -6.20 -0.96 -6.00
C GLY A 84 -6.40 0.56 -6.10
N LEU A 85 -5.85 1.39 -5.22
CA LEU A 85 -5.87 2.85 -5.39
C LEU A 85 -4.93 3.30 -6.52
N PRO A 86 -5.27 4.38 -7.27
CA PRO A 86 -4.34 5.02 -8.19
C PRO A 86 -3.00 5.34 -7.50
N PRO A 87 -1.82 5.07 -8.10
CA PRO A 87 -0.54 5.11 -7.38
C PRO A 87 -0.27 6.42 -6.61
N GLY A 88 -0.57 7.58 -7.19
CA GLY A 88 -0.39 8.87 -6.53
C GLY A 88 -1.38 9.16 -5.39
N PHE A 89 -2.52 8.47 -5.33
CA PHE A 89 -3.44 8.52 -4.19
C PHE A 89 -2.98 7.52 -3.11
N ARG A 90 -2.58 6.31 -3.52
CA ARG A 90 -2.05 5.26 -2.65
C ARG A 90 -0.84 5.74 -1.87
N THR A 91 0.15 6.34 -2.53
CA THR A 91 1.36 6.87 -1.88
C THR A 91 1.04 7.98 -0.87
N VAL A 92 0.16 8.93 -1.22
CA VAL A 92 -0.27 9.99 -0.28
C VAL A 92 -1.00 9.41 0.94
N PHE A 93 -1.86 8.40 0.72
CA PHE A 93 -2.56 7.71 1.82
C PHE A 93 -1.58 6.97 2.73
N THR A 94 -0.67 6.16 2.18
CA THR A 94 0.35 5.45 2.97
C THR A 94 1.16 6.43 3.82
N LEU A 95 1.71 7.50 3.24
CA LEU A 95 2.55 8.43 3.99
C LEU A 95 1.79 9.19 5.11
N ARG A 96 0.52 9.54 4.91
CA ARG A 96 -0.26 10.31 5.90
C ARG A 96 -0.97 9.45 6.94
N ASP A 97 -1.53 8.31 6.54
CA ASP A 97 -2.49 7.54 7.33
C ASP A 97 -1.93 6.18 7.79
N ILE A 98 -0.73 5.78 7.35
CA ILE A 98 -0.01 4.58 7.81
C ILE A 98 1.34 4.97 8.44
N GLU A 99 2.19 5.69 7.70
CA GLU A 99 3.52 6.13 8.17
C GLU A 99 3.46 7.39 9.06
N ASN A 100 2.29 8.03 9.18
CA ASN A 100 2.04 9.20 10.03
C ASN A 100 2.93 10.44 9.78
N LEU A 101 3.54 10.59 8.59
CA LEU A 101 4.19 11.85 8.19
C LEU A 101 3.15 12.99 8.18
N SER A 102 3.56 14.21 8.49
CA SER A 102 2.72 15.41 8.35
C SER A 102 2.31 15.68 6.89
N THR A 103 1.36 16.59 6.67
CA THR A 103 0.94 16.96 5.30
C THR A 103 2.06 17.69 4.56
N GLU A 104 2.91 18.35 5.33
CA GLU A 104 4.02 19.20 4.98
C GLU A 104 5.26 18.34 4.65
N GLU A 105 5.64 17.39 5.50
CA GLU A 105 6.65 16.34 5.19
C GLU A 105 6.22 15.51 3.96
N THR A 106 4.92 15.18 3.83
CA THR A 106 4.39 14.46 2.66
C THR A 106 4.43 15.31 1.38
N ALA A 107 4.23 16.63 1.49
CA ALA A 107 4.33 17.55 0.36
C ALA A 107 5.78 17.62 -0.14
N GLU A 108 6.74 17.78 0.76
CA GLU A 108 8.17 17.83 0.43
C GLU A 108 8.69 16.50 -0.14
N ALA A 109 8.38 15.37 0.52
CA ALA A 109 8.84 14.04 0.12
C ALA A 109 8.34 13.62 -1.28
N LEU A 110 7.19 14.15 -1.72
CA LEU A 110 6.57 13.84 -3.00
C LEU A 110 6.76 14.93 -4.08
N GLY A 111 7.36 16.08 -3.74
CA GLY A 111 7.46 17.23 -4.67
C GLY A 111 6.09 17.79 -5.05
N LEU A 112 5.17 17.89 -4.08
CA LEU A 112 3.78 18.33 -4.26
C LEU A 112 3.50 19.58 -3.43
N SER A 113 2.50 20.39 -3.81
CA SER A 113 1.99 21.43 -2.92
C SER A 113 1.08 20.84 -1.84
N VAL A 114 1.05 21.44 -0.64
CA VAL A 114 0.20 21.01 0.48
C VAL A 114 -1.29 20.88 0.09
N PRO A 115 -1.92 21.81 -0.67
CA PRO A 115 -3.29 21.62 -1.18
C PRO A 115 -3.44 20.37 -2.07
N ALA A 116 -2.42 20.06 -2.88
CA ALA A 116 -2.42 18.90 -3.76
C ALA A 116 -2.14 17.58 -3.01
N VAL A 117 -1.57 17.62 -1.80
CA VAL A 117 -1.56 16.49 -0.85
C VAL A 117 -2.94 16.33 -0.22
N LYS A 118 -3.51 17.38 0.36
CA LYS A 118 -4.85 17.37 1.00
C LYS A 118 -5.93 16.85 0.03
N SER A 119 -5.92 17.32 -1.22
CA SER A 119 -6.86 16.90 -2.28
C SER A 119 -6.65 15.45 -2.77
N ARG A 120 -5.43 14.91 -2.71
CA ARG A 120 -5.17 13.49 -3.01
C ARG A 120 -5.55 12.59 -1.85
N LEU A 121 -5.28 13.00 -0.62
CA LEU A 121 -5.65 12.26 0.60
C LEU A 121 -7.18 12.12 0.72
N LEU A 122 -7.92 13.21 0.52
CA LEU A 122 -9.38 13.18 0.50
C LEU A 122 -9.91 12.21 -0.57
N ARG A 123 -9.38 12.27 -1.79
CA ARG A 123 -9.77 11.36 -2.88
C ARG A 123 -9.42 9.89 -2.59
N ALA A 124 -8.27 9.63 -1.96
CA ALA A 124 -7.92 8.29 -1.50
C ALA A 124 -8.93 7.75 -0.48
N ARG A 125 -9.18 8.52 0.59
CA ARG A 125 -10.13 8.15 1.66
C ARG A 125 -11.55 7.93 1.13
N LEU A 126 -12.01 8.77 0.19
CA LEU A 126 -13.32 8.60 -0.45
C LEU A 126 -13.41 7.30 -1.27
N GLN A 127 -12.39 6.98 -2.08
CA GLN A 127 -12.36 5.74 -2.86
C GLN A 127 -12.22 4.48 -1.98
N LEU A 128 -11.44 4.54 -0.89
CA LEU A 128 -11.39 3.46 0.10
C LEU A 128 -12.76 3.25 0.76
N ARG A 129 -13.39 4.33 1.25
CA ARG A 129 -14.72 4.28 1.86
C ARG A 129 -15.74 3.66 0.93
N GLU A 130 -15.82 4.10 -0.33
CA GLU A 130 -16.80 3.57 -1.29
C GLU A 130 -16.63 2.06 -1.50
N ARG A 131 -15.40 1.59 -1.71
CA ARG A 131 -15.10 0.17 -1.94
C ARG A 131 -15.40 -0.69 -0.70
N LEU A 132 -14.99 -0.24 0.48
CA LEU A 132 -15.26 -0.94 1.73
C LEU A 132 -16.77 -0.95 2.05
N SER A 133 -17.49 0.15 1.82
CA SER A 133 -18.94 0.21 2.00
C SER A 133 -19.71 -0.70 1.04
N ARG A 134 -19.22 -0.91 -0.20
CA ARG A 134 -19.76 -1.93 -1.12
C ARG A 134 -19.52 -3.34 -0.56
N TYR A 135 -18.29 -3.65 -0.15
CA TYR A 135 -17.93 -4.96 0.41
C TYR A 135 -18.75 -5.31 1.67
N PHE A 136 -18.81 -4.41 2.66
CA PHE A 136 -19.57 -4.64 3.90
C PHE A 136 -21.09 -4.64 3.73
N ARG A 137 -21.62 -4.09 2.62
CA ARG A 137 -23.04 -4.29 2.27
C ARG A 137 -23.27 -5.71 1.76
N GLN A 138 -22.44 -6.16 0.81
CA GLN A 138 -22.55 -7.49 0.23
C GLN A 138 -22.36 -8.61 1.26
N LYS A 139 -21.42 -8.46 2.21
CA LYS A 139 -21.23 -9.38 3.36
C LYS A 139 -22.33 -9.28 4.45
N LYS A 140 -23.43 -8.55 4.20
CA LYS A 140 -24.61 -8.47 5.06
C LYS A 140 -25.89 -8.98 4.38
N GLU A 141 -25.76 -9.45 3.14
CA GLU A 141 -26.83 -10.04 2.31
C GLU A 141 -26.57 -11.54 2.07
N VAL A 142 -25.61 -12.12 2.80
CA VAL A 142 -25.15 -13.52 2.84
C VAL A 142 -25.02 -13.92 4.30
#